data_AF-A0A6N6PKG5-F1
#
_entry.id   AF-A0A6N6PKG5-F1
#
_cell.length_a   1.000
_cell.length_b   1.000
_cell.length_c   1.000
_cell.angle_alpha   90.00
_cell.angle_beta   90.00
_cell.angle_gamma   90.00
#
_symmetry.space_group_name_H-M   'P 1'
#
loop_
_entity.id
_entity.type
_entity.pdbx_description
1 polymer ?
#
loop_
_entity_poly.entity_id
_entity_poly.type
_entity_poly.pdbx_seq_one_letter_code
_entity_poly.pdbx_strand_id
1 'polypeptide(L)'
;MKTFSSLCAAAVCSILLVATSATAAPQAKSYQVTGPVLEVTDASITVESKNGEKWQVARDAGTKISGDIKVGSKVTIQYRMVALDVEVKADKAEKKKTK
;
A
#
# COMPACT_ATOMS: atom_id res chain seq x y z
N MET A 1 -13.41 45.10 35.85
CA MET A 1 -12.70 46.22 35.19
C MET A 1 -11.30 46.33 35.76
N LYS A 2 -10.32 46.63 34.89
CA LYS A 2 -8.88 46.94 35.14
C LYS A 2 -7.99 45.69 35.23
N THR A 3 -7.51 45.14 34.10
CA THR A 3 -6.27 45.52 33.36
C THR A 3 -5.03 45.53 34.25
N PHE A 4 -4.05 44.68 33.98
CA PHE A 4 -2.73 45.09 33.46
C PHE A 4 -1.74 43.91 33.45
N SER A 5 -0.82 44.00 32.49
CA SER A 5 0.51 43.39 32.52
C SER A 5 0.65 41.95 32.04
N SER A 6 0.64 41.87 30.71
CA SER A 6 1.61 41.09 29.94
C SER A 6 3.06 41.36 30.39
N LEU A 7 3.96 40.48 29.95
CA LEU A 7 5.43 40.50 30.02
C LEU A 7 6.11 39.84 31.24
N CYS A 8 7.04 38.93 30.90
CA CYS A 8 8.04 38.27 31.72
C CYS A 8 7.63 37.00 32.49
N ALA A 9 7.33 35.94 31.76
CA ALA A 9 7.72 34.59 32.15
C ALA A 9 8.23 33.84 30.91
N ALA A 10 9.39 34.30 30.42
CA ALA A 10 10.23 33.47 29.57
C ALA A 10 10.82 32.35 30.43
N ALA A 11 11.06 31.22 29.77
CA ALA A 11 11.78 30.02 30.22
C ALA A 11 10.90 28.85 30.70
N VAL A 12 11.20 27.70 30.10
CA VAL A 12 10.80 26.32 30.47
C VAL A 12 9.47 25.82 29.89
N CYS A 13 9.50 25.37 28.64
CA CYS A 13 8.90 24.09 28.22
C CYS A 13 9.43 23.70 26.81
N SER A 14 10.73 23.43 26.76
CA SER A 14 11.35 22.69 25.67
C SER A 14 11.00 21.20 25.84
N ILE A 15 9.92 20.73 25.20
CA ILE A 15 9.68 19.28 25.02
C ILE A 15 9.75 18.98 23.52
N LEU A 16 10.97 18.63 23.13
CA LEU A 16 11.35 17.66 22.12
C LEU A 16 10.16 16.96 21.41
N LEU A 17 9.70 17.54 20.27
CA LEU A 17 9.15 16.72 19.20
C LEU A 17 10.32 16.00 18.52
N VAL A 18 10.73 14.86 19.09
CA VAL A 18 11.43 13.85 18.31
C VAL A 18 10.39 13.28 17.36
N ALA A 19 10.30 13.87 16.17
CA ALA A 19 9.68 13.23 15.04
C ALA A 19 10.48 11.95 14.78
N THR A 20 9.99 10.82 15.29
CA THR A 20 10.42 9.50 14.84
C THR A 20 10.10 9.45 13.35
N SER A 21 11.09 9.76 12.51
CA SER A 21 11.10 9.36 11.13
C SER A 21 11.12 7.84 11.15
N ALA A 22 9.93 7.25 11.19
CA ALA A 22 9.74 5.86 10.84
C ALA A 22 10.30 5.75 9.42
N THR A 23 11.51 5.23 9.31
CA THR A 23 12.13 4.90 8.04
C THR A 23 11.28 3.77 7.46
N ALA A 24 10.23 4.14 6.73
CA ALA A 24 9.45 3.19 5.97
C ALA A 24 10.44 2.53 5.00
N ALA A 25 10.70 1.24 5.21
CA ALA A 25 11.47 0.44 4.26
C ALA A 25 10.90 0.66 2.85
N PRO A 26 11.74 0.65 1.80
CA PRO A 26 11.28 0.85 0.43
C PRO A 26 10.20 -0.19 0.13
N GLN A 27 8.95 0.25 0.09
CA GLN A 27 7.84 -0.65 -0.13
C GLN A 27 7.81 -1.05 -1.61
N ALA A 28 7.45 -2.31 -1.89
CA ALA A 28 7.31 -2.82 -3.25
C ALA A 28 6.45 -1.88 -4.11
N LYS A 29 6.75 -1.76 -5.41
CA LYS A 29 6.01 -0.86 -6.30
C LYS A 29 4.50 -1.10 -6.20
N SER A 30 3.74 -0.01 -6.18
CA SER A 30 2.29 -0.06 -6.29
C SER A 30 1.89 0.07 -7.75
N TYR A 31 0.87 -0.69 -8.12
CA TYR A 31 0.35 -0.77 -9.48
C TYR A 31 -1.13 -0.42 -9.49
N GLN A 32 -1.67 -0.22 -10.69
CA GLN A 32 -3.08 0.10 -10.87
C GLN A 32 -3.67 -0.75 -11.99
N VAL A 33 -4.89 -1.20 -11.79
CA VAL A 33 -5.74 -1.73 -12.85
C VAL A 33 -7.07 -0.99 -12.82
N THR A 34 -7.57 -0.59 -13.98
CA THR A 34 -8.85 0.14 -14.11
C THR A 34 -9.75 -0.59 -15.09
N GLY A 35 -10.99 -0.81 -14.71
CA GLY A 35 -11.93 -1.62 -15.47
C GLY A 35 -13.33 -1.68 -14.86
N PRO A 36 -14.35 -2.14 -15.61
CA PRO A 36 -15.61 -2.56 -15.03
C PRO A 36 -15.39 -3.77 -14.09
N VAL A 37 -16.08 -3.75 -12.95
CA VAL A 37 -16.12 -4.87 -12.00
C VAL A 37 -16.92 -6.01 -12.61
N LEU A 38 -16.33 -7.20 -12.61
CA LEU A 38 -16.99 -8.44 -13.03
C LEU A 38 -17.55 -9.21 -11.83
N GLU A 39 -16.84 -9.18 -10.70
CA GLU A 39 -17.18 -9.93 -9.50
C GLU A 39 -16.63 -9.24 -8.25
N VAL A 40 -17.37 -9.33 -7.14
CA VAL A 40 -16.93 -8.90 -5.81
C VAL A 40 -17.18 -10.04 -4.84
N THR A 41 -16.14 -10.46 -4.13
CA THR A 41 -16.22 -11.41 -3.02
C THR A 41 -15.59 -10.81 -1.77
N ASP A 42 -15.69 -11.52 -0.64
CA ASP A 42 -15.04 -11.10 0.60
C ASP A 42 -13.51 -11.10 0.48
N ALA A 43 -12.96 -11.95 -0.40
CA ALA A 43 -11.52 -12.15 -0.56
C ALA A 43 -10.93 -11.45 -1.80
N SER A 44 -11.74 -11.04 -2.78
CA SER A 44 -11.22 -10.46 -4.02
C SER A 44 -12.20 -9.53 -4.76
N ILE A 45 -11.65 -8.71 -5.65
CA ILE A 45 -12.40 -7.94 -6.65
C ILE A 45 -11.85 -8.29 -8.03
N THR A 46 -12.73 -8.71 -8.93
CA THR A 46 -12.37 -9.03 -10.31
C THR A 46 -12.78 -7.89 -11.24
N VAL A 47 -11.88 -7.42 -12.09
CA VAL A 47 -12.14 -6.39 -13.11
C VAL A 47 -11.65 -6.83 -14.49
N GLU A 48 -12.23 -6.26 -15.54
CA GLU A 48 -11.70 -6.38 -16.90
C GLU A 48 -10.88 -5.15 -17.28
N SER A 49 -9.59 -5.32 -17.57
CA SER A 49 -8.74 -4.21 -18.00
C SER A 49 -9.09 -3.74 -19.41
N LYS A 50 -8.53 -2.60 -19.82
CA LYS A 50 -8.77 -2.00 -21.14
C LYS A 50 -8.39 -2.91 -22.33
N ASN A 51 -7.44 -3.82 -22.14
CA ASN A 51 -7.02 -4.82 -23.13
C ASN A 51 -7.83 -6.13 -23.08
N GLY A 52 -8.90 -6.21 -22.27
CA GLY A 52 -9.76 -7.39 -22.17
C GLY A 52 -9.24 -8.48 -21.22
N GLU A 53 -8.18 -8.23 -20.46
CA GLU A 53 -7.68 -9.19 -19.47
C GLU A 53 -8.50 -9.12 -18.18
N LYS A 54 -8.75 -10.28 -17.58
CA LYS A 54 -9.45 -10.37 -16.29
C LYS A 54 -8.44 -10.37 -15.16
N TRP A 55 -8.54 -9.37 -14.29
CA TRP A 55 -7.68 -9.19 -13.13
C TRP A 55 -8.48 -9.48 -11.86
N GLN A 56 -8.13 -10.57 -11.16
CA GLN A 56 -8.64 -10.85 -9.83
C GLN A 56 -7.63 -10.35 -8.80
N VAL A 57 -8.03 -9.33 -8.02
CA VAL A 57 -7.15 -8.70 -7.03
C VAL A 57 -7.65 -9.05 -5.63
N ALA A 58 -6.76 -9.60 -4.79
CA ALA A 58 -7.07 -9.91 -3.42
C ALA A 58 -7.43 -8.66 -2.60
N ARG A 59 -8.37 -8.79 -1.67
CA ARG A 59 -8.73 -7.79 -0.66
C ARG A 59 -8.88 -8.46 0.70
N ASP A 60 -8.78 -7.65 1.72
CA ASP A 60 -8.94 -8.02 3.12
C ASP A 60 -9.65 -6.90 3.90
N ALA A 61 -9.79 -7.08 5.21
CA ALA A 61 -10.40 -6.08 6.10
C ALA A 61 -9.63 -4.75 6.16
N GLY A 62 -8.36 -4.72 5.78
CA GLY A 62 -7.54 -3.51 5.68
C GLY A 62 -7.66 -2.77 4.34
N THR A 63 -8.35 -3.37 3.36
CA THR A 63 -8.54 -2.77 2.05
C THR A 63 -9.49 -1.58 2.12
N LYS A 64 -8.96 -0.37 1.91
CA LYS A 64 -9.77 0.85 1.90
C LYS A 64 -10.66 0.92 0.66
N ILE A 65 -11.97 0.83 0.87
CA ILE A 65 -12.99 1.00 -0.18
C ILE A 65 -13.58 2.40 -0.07
N SER A 66 -13.64 3.11 -1.18
CA SER A 66 -14.24 4.44 -1.25
C SER A 66 -15.40 4.40 -2.24
N GLY A 67 -16.64 4.50 -1.73
CA GLY A 67 -17.88 4.36 -2.50
C GLY A 67 -18.40 2.93 -2.63
N ASP A 68 -19.54 2.78 -3.30
CA ASP A 68 -20.22 1.50 -3.51
C ASP A 68 -19.65 0.73 -4.70
N ILE A 69 -19.09 -0.45 -4.44
CA ILE A 69 -18.60 -1.37 -5.48
C ILE A 69 -19.73 -2.35 -5.84
N LYS A 70 -20.16 -2.30 -7.10
CA LYS A 70 -21.12 -3.25 -7.68
C LYS A 70 -20.60 -3.76 -9.02
N VAL A 71 -21.07 -4.93 -9.44
CA VAL A 71 -20.81 -5.46 -10.78
C VAL A 71 -21.21 -4.43 -11.84
N GLY A 72 -20.36 -4.24 -12.85
CA GLY A 72 -20.49 -3.25 -13.91
C GLY A 72 -19.93 -1.86 -13.57
N SER A 73 -19.71 -1.52 -12.30
CA SER A 73 -19.07 -0.25 -11.94
C SER A 73 -17.65 -0.18 -12.47
N LYS A 74 -17.26 0.95 -13.06
CA LYS A 74 -15.87 1.21 -13.43
C LYS A 74 -15.09 1.64 -12.19
N VAL A 75 -14.05 0.89 -11.85
CA VAL A 75 -13.21 1.16 -10.67
C VAL A 75 -11.73 1.17 -11.04
N THR A 76 -10.92 1.81 -10.22
CA THR A 76 -9.45 1.70 -10.25
C THR A 76 -9.01 1.03 -8.96
N ILE A 77 -8.33 -0.12 -9.08
CA ILE A 77 -7.78 -0.86 -7.96
C ILE A 77 -6.29 -0.54 -7.88
N GLN A 78 -5.84 -0.03 -6.74
CA GLN A 78 -4.43 0.08 -6.41
C GLN A 78 -3.99 -1.20 -5.69
N TYR A 79 -2.91 -1.82 -6.15
CA TYR A 79 -2.45 -3.09 -5.59
C TYR A 79 -0.93 -3.19 -5.58
N ARG A 80 -0.43 -4.18 -4.84
CA ARG A 80 0.99 -4.58 -4.83
C ARG A 80 1.09 -6.04 -5.20
N MET A 81 2.19 -6.41 -5.86
CA MET A 81 2.54 -7.81 -6.06
C MET A 81 3.29 -8.31 -4.83
N VAL A 82 2.74 -9.31 -4.16
CA VAL A 82 3.29 -9.88 -2.93
C VAL A 82 3.61 -11.35 -3.19
N ALA A 83 4.85 -11.77 -2.94
CA ALA A 83 5.22 -13.17 -2.97
C ALA A 83 4.64 -13.87 -1.73
N LEU A 84 3.95 -15.00 -1.93
CA LEU A 84 3.40 -15.81 -0.84
C LEU A 84 4.40 -16.87 -0.37
N ASP A 85 5.16 -17.45 -1.30
CA ASP A 85 6.20 -18.43 -1.04
C ASP A 85 7.29 -18.30 -2.11
N VAL A 86 8.54 -18.56 -1.72
CA VAL A 86 9.69 -18.54 -2.64
C VAL A 86 10.53 -19.79 -2.38
N GLU A 87 10.41 -20.76 -3.29
CA GLU A 87 11.20 -21.98 -3.28
C GLU A 87 12.36 -21.88 -4.27
N VAL A 88 13.60 -22.01 -3.79
CA VAL A 88 14.79 -22.10 -4.65
C VAL A 88 14.91 -23.52 -5.18
N LYS A 89 14.61 -23.71 -6.46
CA LYS A 89 14.85 -24.98 -7.16
C LYS A 89 16.27 -24.93 -7.71
N ALA A 90 17.15 -25.76 -7.13
CA ALA A 90 18.60 -25.74 -7.30
C ALA A 90 19.09 -25.24 -8.67
N ASP A 91 19.90 -24.19 -8.67
CA ASP A 91 20.66 -23.77 -9.83
C ASP A 91 21.65 -24.88 -10.18
N LYS A 92 21.54 -25.43 -11.39
CA LYS A 92 22.44 -26.47 -11.86
C LYS A 92 23.88 -25.92 -11.82
N ALA A 93 24.64 -26.28 -10.79
CA ALA A 93 25.97 -25.75 -10.53
C ALA A 93 26.83 -25.72 -11.81
N GLU A 94 27.17 -24.51 -12.26
CA GLU A 94 28.15 -24.33 -13.31
C GLU A 94 29.50 -24.85 -12.81
N LYS A 95 30.03 -25.86 -13.52
CA LYS A 95 31.35 -26.41 -13.28
C LYS A 95 32.38 -25.29 -13.41
N LYS A 96 32.90 -24.81 -12.28
CA LYS A 96 34.15 -24.05 -12.22
C LYS A 96 35.27 -24.92 -12.80
N LYS A 97 35.56 -24.77 -14.09
CA LYS A 97 36.78 -25.31 -14.70
C LYS A 97 37.95 -24.48 -14.21
N THR A 98 38.63 -24.98 -13.18
CA THR A 98 40.04 -24.65 -12.95
C THR A 98 40.87 -25.58 -13.83
N LYS A 99 41.44 -25.03 -14.90
CA LYS A 99 42.77 -25.39 -15.41
C LYS A 99 43.25 -24.32 -16.37
#